data_AF-A0A6J7Y1L0-F1
#
_entry.id   AF-A0A6J7Y1L0-F1
#
_cell.length_a   1.000
_cell.length_b   1.000
_cell.length_c   1.000
_cell.angle_alpha   90.00
_cell.angle_beta   90.00
_cell.angle_gamma   90.00
#
_symmetry.space_group_name_H-M   'P 1'
#
loop_
_entity.id
_entity.type
_entity.pdbx_description
1 polymer ?
#
loop_
_entity_poly.entity_id
_entity_poly.type
_entity_poly.pdbx_seq_one_letter_code
_entity_poly.pdbx_strand_id
1 'polypeptide(L)'
;METRGEAAIYMARDITISTRELNPFEQLVLELVCEGKSNSAIALQTSHSEKVVENTVSRSAQVFGIKSDAQTNLRVLLALAYRAHYGDQAFDKLDLPCLHLEVGPDGKAMCNRHID
;
A
#
# COMPACT_ATOMS: atom_id res chain seq x y z
N MET A 1 -11.79 -17.11 26.51
CA MET A 1 -10.87 -17.08 25.35
C MET A 1 -11.66 -16.53 24.18
N GLU A 2 -11.83 -15.20 24.17
CA GLU A 2 -12.62 -14.45 23.19
C GLU A 2 -11.64 -13.55 22.44
N THR A 3 -11.17 -13.98 21.26
CA THR A 3 -10.11 -13.22 20.56
C THR A 3 -10.36 -13.02 19.06
N ARG A 4 -11.51 -13.46 18.53
CA ARG A 4 -11.83 -13.31 17.10
C ARG A 4 -12.86 -12.21 16.79
N GLY A 5 -13.75 -11.88 17.73
CA GLY A 5 -14.77 -10.84 17.52
C GLY A 5 -14.25 -9.41 17.68
N GLU A 6 -13.39 -9.17 18.68
CA GLU A 6 -12.90 -7.82 19.00
C GLU A 6 -11.90 -7.27 17.98
N ALA A 7 -11.09 -8.14 17.36
CA ALA A 7 -10.14 -7.73 16.31
C ALA A 7 -10.84 -7.15 15.06
N ALA A 8 -12.07 -7.60 14.77
CA ALA A 8 -12.85 -7.10 13.63
C ALA A 8 -13.34 -5.65 13.84
N ILE A 9 -13.57 -5.24 15.10
CA ILE A 9 -14.08 -3.90 15.42
C ILE A 9 -12.97 -2.84 15.27
N TYR A 10 -11.70 -3.21 15.47
CA TYR A 10 -10.58 -2.26 15.41
C TYR A 10 -9.99 -2.05 14.01
N MET A 11 -10.26 -2.95 13.06
CA MET A 11 -9.76 -2.87 11.67
C MET A 11 -10.68 -2.07 10.74
N ALA A 12 -11.82 -1.57 11.23
CA ALA A 12 -12.67 -0.62 10.51
C ALA A 12 -12.04 0.80 10.55
N ARG A 13 -10.85 0.94 9.98
CA ARG A 13 -10.35 2.25 9.55
C ARG A 13 -10.61 2.31 8.05
N ASP A 14 -11.37 3.32 7.61
CA ASP A 14 -11.61 3.64 6.19
C ASP A 14 -10.28 4.00 5.49
N ILE A 15 -9.45 3.00 5.22
CA ILE A 15 -8.11 3.16 4.64
C ILE A 15 -8.19 3.33 3.11
N THR A 16 -9.36 3.13 2.51
CA THR A 16 -9.56 3.02 1.05
C THR A 16 -9.77 4.33 0.31
N ILE A 17 -9.97 5.46 0.99
CA ILE A 17 -10.26 6.73 0.32
C ILE A 17 -8.97 7.56 0.25
N SER A 18 -8.22 7.41 -0.85
CA SER A 18 -7.19 8.38 -1.19
C SER A 18 -7.86 9.73 -1.45
N THR A 19 -7.42 10.78 -0.76
CA THR A 19 -8.02 12.12 -0.89
C THR A 19 -7.54 12.87 -2.14
N ARG A 20 -6.43 12.41 -2.74
CA ARG A 20 -5.85 12.95 -3.98
C ARG A 20 -4.91 11.94 -4.63
N GLU A 21 -4.56 12.19 -5.88
CA GLU A 21 -3.48 11.44 -6.54
C GLU A 21 -2.11 11.73 -5.91
N LEU A 22 -1.28 10.69 -5.85
CA LEU A 22 0.11 10.78 -5.42
C LEU A 22 0.99 11.29 -6.56
N ASN A 23 2.00 12.10 -6.24
CA ASN A 23 3.00 12.51 -7.23
C ASN A 23 3.98 11.34 -7.51
N PRO A 24 4.75 11.40 -8.62
CA PRO A 24 5.66 10.31 -9.00
C PRO A 24 6.68 9.94 -7.93
N PHE A 25 7.16 10.93 -7.16
CA PHE A 25 8.12 10.68 -6.09
C PHE A 25 7.46 10.02 -4.88
N GLU A 26 6.22 10.41 -4.54
CA GLU A 26 5.42 9.74 -3.51
C GLU A 26 5.16 8.28 -3.89
N GLN A 27 4.75 8.00 -5.13
CA GLN A 27 4.53 6.64 -5.62
C GLN A 27 5.83 5.81 -5.52
N LEU A 28 6.96 6.32 -6.02
CA LEU A 28 8.25 5.64 -5.93
C LEU A 28 8.64 5.33 -4.48
N VAL A 29 8.48 6.29 -3.55
CA VAL A 29 8.77 6.05 -2.13
C VAL A 29 7.87 4.95 -1.58
N LEU A 30 6.57 4.97 -1.89
CA LEU A 30 5.62 3.98 -1.38
C LEU A 30 5.81 2.57 -1.97
N GLU A 31 6.24 2.45 -3.23
CA GLU A 31 6.66 1.18 -3.82
C GLU A 31 7.81 0.58 -3.01
N LEU A 32 8.83 1.38 -2.69
CA LEU A 32 9.97 0.93 -1.89
C LEU A 32 9.58 0.66 -0.41
N VAL A 33 8.62 1.40 0.15
CA VAL A 33 8.02 1.06 1.45
C VAL A 33 7.35 -0.30 1.39
N CYS A 34 6.63 -0.58 0.31
CA CYS A 34 5.97 -1.86 0.07
C CYS A 34 6.99 -3.00 -0.07
N GLU A 35 8.18 -2.77 -0.63
CA GLU A 35 9.28 -3.74 -0.63
C GLU A 35 9.92 -3.96 0.76
N GLY A 36 9.52 -3.20 1.78
CA GLY A 36 10.03 -3.32 3.15
C GLY A 36 11.32 -2.54 3.42
N LYS A 37 11.74 -1.61 2.54
CA LYS A 37 12.99 -0.86 2.70
C LYS A 37 12.91 0.20 3.80
N SER A 38 13.98 0.37 4.58
CA SER A 38 14.10 1.45 5.57
C SER A 38 14.18 2.83 4.91
N ASN A 39 13.98 3.91 5.69
CA ASN A 39 14.19 5.28 5.19
C ASN A 39 15.61 5.48 4.65
N SER A 40 16.61 4.89 5.31
CA SER A 40 18.01 4.93 4.89
C SER A 40 18.26 4.28 3.53
N ALA A 41 17.68 3.08 3.31
CA ALA A 41 17.79 2.36 2.05
C ALA A 41 17.09 3.10 0.90
N ILE A 42 15.89 3.67 1.16
CA ILE A 42 15.15 4.47 0.19
C ILE A 42 15.92 5.75 -0.15
N ALA A 43 16.46 6.44 0.86
CA ALA A 43 17.25 7.66 0.69
C ALA A 43 18.46 7.41 -0.21
N LEU A 44 19.19 6.32 0.05
CA LEU A 44 20.33 5.90 -0.75
C LEU A 44 19.94 5.55 -2.20
N GLN A 45 18.85 4.81 -2.40
CA GLN A 45 18.40 4.40 -3.73
C GLN A 45 17.85 5.57 -4.57
N THR A 46 17.21 6.54 -3.92
CA THR A 46 16.57 7.67 -4.59
C THR A 46 17.47 8.90 -4.67
N SER A 47 18.67 8.87 -4.11
CA SER A 47 19.59 10.03 -4.00
C SER A 47 18.98 11.23 -3.26
N HIS A 48 18.18 10.95 -2.22
CA HIS A 48 17.58 11.95 -1.34
C HIS A 48 18.06 11.76 0.11
N SER A 49 17.74 12.69 1.01
CA SER A 49 18.02 12.51 2.44
C SER A 49 16.97 11.66 3.13
N GLU A 50 17.34 10.98 4.21
CA GLU A 50 16.40 10.23 5.05
C GLU A 50 15.23 11.09 5.54
N LYS A 51 15.50 12.36 5.85
CA LYS A 51 14.46 13.27 6.32
C LYS A 51 13.43 13.58 5.24
N VAL A 52 13.85 13.67 3.98
CA VAL A 52 12.92 13.84 2.84
C VAL A 52 12.02 12.61 2.73
N VAL A 53 12.58 11.41 2.84
CA VAL A 53 11.80 10.16 2.79
C VAL A 53 10.81 10.08 3.94
N GLU A 54 11.24 10.39 5.17
CA GLU A 54 10.38 10.41 6.36
C GLU A 54 9.20 11.37 6.20
N ASN A 55 9.47 12.59 5.70
CA ASN A 55 8.44 13.59 5.45
C ASN A 55 7.48 13.15 4.35
N THR A 56 7.98 12.50 3.30
CA THR A 56 7.15 11.94 2.22
C THR A 56 6.24 10.85 2.76
N VAL A 57 6.76 9.86 3.50
CA VAL A 57 5.95 8.81 4.13
C VAL A 57 4.86 9.39 5.03
N SER A 58 5.20 10.40 5.84
CA SER A 58 4.26 11.05 6.75
C SER A 58 3.15 11.80 6.01
N ARG A 59 3.48 12.51 4.91
CA ARG A 59 2.49 13.21 4.08
C ARG A 59 1.62 12.23 3.30
N SER A 60 2.19 11.18 2.72
CA SER A 60 1.44 10.14 2.04
C SER A 60 0.44 9.45 2.96
N ALA A 61 0.79 9.20 4.23
CA ALA A 61 -0.15 8.66 5.20
C ALA A 61 -1.39 9.55 5.42
N GLN A 62 -1.23 10.87 5.40
CA GLN A 62 -2.36 11.81 5.49
C GLN A 62 -3.27 11.73 4.25
N VAL A 63 -2.71 11.46 3.07
CA VAL A 63 -3.49 11.31 1.82
C VAL A 63 -4.47 10.14 1.93
N PHE A 64 -4.07 9.05 2.58
CA PHE A 64 -4.90 7.87 2.85
C PHE A 64 -5.72 7.97 4.15
N GLY A 65 -5.78 9.14 4.79
CA GLY A 65 -6.54 9.34 6.04
C GLY A 65 -5.98 8.56 7.25
N ILE A 66 -4.74 8.09 7.18
CA ILE A 66 -4.13 7.27 8.23
C ILE A 66 -3.63 8.16 9.35
N LYS A 67 -4.17 7.94 10.55
CA LYS A 67 -3.68 8.56 11.79
C LYS A 67 -2.61 7.69 12.42
N SER A 68 -1.49 8.30 12.82
CA SER A 68 -0.50 7.64 13.65
C SER A 68 -1.05 7.47 15.07
N ASP A 69 -0.85 6.29 15.66
CA ASP A 69 -1.09 6.04 17.07
C ASP A 69 0.06 5.20 17.66
N ALA A 70 0.08 5.04 18.98
CA ALA A 70 1.17 4.33 19.67
C ALA A 70 1.14 2.81 19.50
N GLN A 71 0.06 2.24 18.98
CA GLN A 71 -0.18 0.80 18.90
C GLN A 71 0.02 0.24 17.48
N THR A 72 -0.02 1.10 16.46
CA THR A 72 0.01 0.71 15.05
C THR A 72 1.22 1.27 14.32
N ASN A 73 1.83 0.43 13.47
CA ASN A 73 2.94 0.86 12.65
C ASN A 73 2.42 1.58 11.40
N LEU A 74 2.66 2.89 11.33
CA LEU A 74 2.26 3.76 10.23
C LEU A 74 2.66 3.20 8.85
N ARG A 75 3.89 2.66 8.72
CA ARG A 75 4.41 2.16 7.44
C ARG A 75 3.67 0.92 6.97
N VAL A 76 3.27 0.05 7.90
CA VAL A 76 2.49 -1.15 7.58
C VAL A 76 1.11 -0.76 7.09
N LEU A 77 0.42 0.14 7.81
CA LEU A 77 -0.90 0.62 7.39
C LEU A 77 -0.83 1.33 6.04
N LEU A 78 0.19 2.15 5.82
CA LEU A 78 0.39 2.87 4.57
C LEU A 78 0.70 1.92 3.41
N ALA A 79 1.51 0.88 3.62
CA ALA A 79 1.77 -0.13 2.59
C ALA A 79 0.49 -0.90 2.21
N LEU A 80 -0.33 -1.28 3.19
CA LEU A 80 -1.62 -1.92 2.94
C LEU A 80 -2.58 -1.00 2.19
N ALA A 81 -2.66 0.28 2.57
CA ALA A 81 -3.47 1.29 1.89
C ALA A 81 -3.06 1.47 0.43
N TYR A 82 -1.77 1.65 0.21
CA TYR A 82 -1.20 1.84 -1.12
C TYR A 82 -1.47 0.64 -2.03
N ARG A 83 -1.22 -0.58 -1.55
CA ARG A 83 -1.50 -1.83 -2.29
C ARG A 83 -3.00 -2.05 -2.55
N ALA A 84 -3.86 -1.66 -1.61
CA ALA A 84 -5.31 -1.75 -1.80
C ALA A 84 -5.82 -0.76 -2.85
N HIS A 85 -5.19 0.41 -2.98
CA HIS A 85 -5.59 1.47 -3.89
C HIS A 85 -5.01 1.28 -5.31
N TYR A 86 -3.70 1.05 -5.42
CA TYR A 86 -2.98 0.99 -6.70
C TYR A 86 -2.71 -0.44 -7.19
N GLY A 87 -3.16 -1.45 -6.44
CA GLY A 87 -2.80 -2.83 -6.70
C GLY A 87 -1.38 -3.14 -6.21
N ASP A 88 -0.96 -4.36 -6.43
CA ASP A 88 0.28 -4.87 -5.88
C ASP A 88 1.10 -5.57 -6.96
N GLN A 89 1.98 -4.77 -7.58
CA GLN A 89 2.89 -5.21 -8.63
C GLN A 89 3.85 -6.32 -8.16
N ALA A 90 3.99 -6.56 -6.85
CA ALA A 90 4.78 -7.68 -6.38
C ALA A 90 4.10 -9.02 -6.70
N PHE A 91 2.76 -9.09 -6.74
CA PHE A 91 2.05 -10.29 -7.21
C PHE A 91 2.24 -10.51 -8.70
N ASP A 92 2.25 -9.43 -9.50
CA ASP A 92 2.54 -9.52 -10.94
C ASP A 92 3.93 -10.11 -11.20
N LYS A 93 4.92 -9.75 -10.36
CA LYS A 93 6.30 -10.29 -10.45
C LYS A 93 6.45 -11.73 -9.97
N LEU A 94 5.50 -12.24 -9.18
CA LEU A 94 5.51 -13.61 -8.65
C LEU A 94 4.85 -14.61 -9.60
N ASP A 95 4.29 -14.17 -10.73
CA ASP A 95 3.50 -14.98 -11.67
C ASP A 95 2.41 -15.81 -10.97
N LEU A 96 1.89 -15.28 -9.87
CA LEU A 96 0.84 -15.91 -9.09
C LEU A 96 -0.52 -15.39 -9.57
N PRO A 97 -1.48 -16.28 -9.87
CA PRO A 97 -2.82 -15.86 -10.23
C PRO A 97 -3.45 -15.14 -9.05
N CYS A 98 -3.88 -13.88 -9.25
CA CYS A 98 -4.60 -13.15 -8.23
C CYS A 98 -5.95 -13.83 -7.94
N LEU A 99 -6.50 -13.70 -6.72
CA LEU A 99 -7.79 -14.32 -6.36
C LEU A 99 -8.95 -13.84 -7.26
N HIS A 100 -8.80 -12.68 -7.91
CA HIS A 100 -9.77 -12.08 -8.83
C HIS A 100 -9.53 -12.46 -10.29
N LEU A 101 -8.64 -13.43 -10.54
CA LEU A 101 -8.36 -13.93 -11.88
C LEU A 101 -9.53 -14.78 -12.35
N GLU A 102 -10.27 -14.29 -13.34
CA GLU A 102 -11.30 -15.04 -14.04
C GLU A 102 -10.85 -15.29 -15.48
N VAL A 103 -11.17 -16.48 -16.00
CA VAL A 103 -10.98 -16.78 -17.42
C VAL A 103 -12.24 -16.31 -18.15
N GLY A 104 -12.08 -15.27 -18.96
CA GLY A 104 -13.17 -14.75 -19.79
C GLY A 104 -13.61 -15.76 -20.86
N PRO A 105 -14.77 -15.54 -21.50
CA PRO A 105 -15.31 -16.43 -22.53
C PRO A 105 -14.39 -16.64 -23.73
N ASP A 106 -13.42 -15.74 -23.95
CA ASP A 106 -12.40 -15.84 -25.00
C ASP A 106 -11.14 -16.63 -24.58
N GLY A 107 -11.13 -17.23 -23.38
CA GLY A 107 -9.98 -17.97 -22.84
C GLY A 107 -8.85 -17.10 -22.30
N LYS A 108 -9.04 -15.77 -22.23
CA LYS A 108 -8.07 -14.83 -21.65
C LYS A 108 -8.28 -14.70 -20.14
N ALA A 109 -7.18 -14.78 -19.39
CA ALA A 109 -7.19 -14.52 -17.95
C ALA A 109 -7.29 -13.01 -17.71
N MET A 110 -8.31 -12.56 -16.98
CA MET A 110 -8.56 -11.16 -16.68
C MET A 110 -8.67 -10.96 -15.16
N CYS A 111 -8.09 -9.88 -14.65
CA CYS A 111 -8.25 -9.48 -13.26
C CYS A 111 -9.43 -8.50 -13.16
N ASN A 112 -10.54 -8.92 -12.52
CA ASN A 112 -11.77 -8.12 -12.43
C ASN A 112 -11.64 -6.81 -11.63
N ARG A 113 -10.47 -6.49 -11.07
CA ARG A 113 -10.18 -5.21 -10.40
C ARG A 113 -9.38 -4.23 -11.28
N HIS A 114 -8.82 -4.69 -12.39
CA HIS A 114 -8.14 -3.85 -13.38
C HIS A 114 -9.07 -3.67 -14.59
N ILE A 115 -10.27 -3.12 -14.34
CA ILE A 115 -11.09 -2.60 -15.44
C ILE A 115 -10.53 -1.21 -15.72
N ASP A 116 -9.91 -1.07 -16.89
CA ASP A 116 -9.51 0.21 -17.50
C ASP A 116 -10.70 1.19 -17.56
#